data_AF-A0ABD3PTF7-F1
#
_entry.id   AF-A0ABD3PTF7-F1
#
_cell.length_a   1.000
_cell.length_b   1.000
_cell.length_c   1.000
_cell.angle_alpha   90.00
_cell.angle_beta   90.00
_cell.angle_gamma   90.00
#
_symmetry.space_group_name_H-M   'P 1'
#
loop_
_entity.id
_entity.type
_entity.pdbx_description
1 polymer ?
#
loop_
_entity_poly.entity_id
_entity_poly.type
_entity_poly.pdbx_seq_one_letter_code
_entity_poly.pdbx_strand_id
1 'polypeptide(L)'
;MFRPRIAMRLRERRRKRRLRLLLLVGCLLCLLTVAEQRSLRGRFFGAKNITRTRKEVASIWEQLGCYQQRAYRMDTDQFHDLHAQLLPQLEEQFPTKRPRGKSPNGPINTKLRLSAALRFAAGGSPLDIMLTHGMSRQSVYDSIWGTTDAVNQTKSLDFNADGAEFPSHEEQEEIAKGFKAMSAAQFDRIVLALDGMLVWTVQPTSADCDVMKVGERQFHCFRKDKFGMNLMAGCDHPYPTALLHGRPYFSTGFSGGVSSSAATGADSWVSAADSAAVSAVGASVSVPAGADEAAASSAVSSGAASVTVEGIV
;
A
#
# COMPACT_ATOMS: atom_id res chain seq x y z
N MET A 1 78.76 -5.34 1.82
CA MET A 1 77.55 -4.50 1.98
C MET A 1 76.31 -5.32 1.59
N PHE A 2 75.50 -5.83 2.53
CA PHE A 2 74.29 -6.59 2.18
C PHE A 2 73.26 -6.65 3.32
N ARG A 3 72.61 -5.54 3.70
CA ARG A 3 71.46 -5.56 4.65
C ARG A 3 70.28 -4.56 4.42
N PRO A 4 69.80 -4.23 3.20
CA PRO A 4 68.56 -3.44 3.07
C PRO A 4 67.26 -4.27 3.01
N ARG A 5 67.31 -5.53 2.55
CA ARG A 5 66.10 -6.32 2.24
C ARG A 5 65.34 -6.84 3.46
N ILE A 6 66.02 -7.08 4.58
CA ILE A 6 65.39 -7.60 5.81
C ILE A 6 64.58 -6.50 6.53
N ALA A 7 65.09 -5.26 6.54
CA ALA A 7 64.41 -4.13 7.16
C ALA A 7 63.07 -3.79 6.49
N MET A 8 63.00 -3.91 5.16
CA MET A 8 61.78 -3.67 4.40
C MET A 8 60.69 -4.72 4.72
N ARG A 9 61.04 -6.01 4.77
CA ARG A 9 60.10 -7.09 5.12
C ARG A 9 59.55 -6.96 6.55
N LEU A 10 60.36 -6.47 7.50
CA LEU A 10 59.91 -6.22 8.87
C LEU A 10 58.93 -5.04 8.97
N ARG A 11 59.14 -3.97 8.19
CA ARG A 11 58.20 -2.83 8.12
C ARG A 11 56.86 -3.25 7.53
N GLU A 12 56.86 -4.09 6.50
CA GLU A 12 55.62 -4.57 5.87
C GLU A 12 54.82 -5.50 6.80
N ARG A 13 55.50 -6.40 7.53
CA ARG A 13 54.85 -7.24 8.56
C ARG A 13 54.24 -6.40 9.68
N ARG A 14 54.91 -5.32 10.12
CA ARG A 14 54.35 -4.39 11.13
C ARG A 14 53.13 -3.65 10.61
N ARG A 15 53.11 -3.21 9.34
CA ARG A 15 51.95 -2.56 8.71
C ARG A 15 50.75 -3.50 8.62
N LYS A 16 50.95 -4.75 8.19
CA LYS A 16 49.88 -5.77 8.11
C LYS A 16 49.32 -6.11 9.50
N ARG A 17 50.16 -6.19 10.54
CA ARG A 17 49.71 -6.39 11.92
C ARG A 17 48.89 -5.20 12.45
N ARG A 18 49.33 -3.96 12.20
CA ARG A 18 48.56 -2.76 12.58
C ARG A 18 47.21 -2.70 11.88
N LEU A 19 47.15 -3.04 10.60
CA LEU A 19 45.90 -3.05 9.85
C LEU A 19 44.92 -4.10 10.39
N ARG A 20 45.40 -5.31 10.68
CA ARG A 20 44.57 -6.36 11.31
C ARG A 20 44.10 -5.95 12.71
N LEU A 21 44.96 -5.32 13.51
CA LEU A 21 44.60 -4.83 14.83
C LEU A 21 43.53 -3.73 14.73
N LEU A 22 43.69 -2.77 13.81
CA LEU A 22 42.69 -1.71 13.58
C LEU A 22 41.35 -2.27 13.10
N LEU A 23 41.37 -3.28 12.23
CA LEU A 23 40.16 -3.93 11.73
C LEU A 23 39.44 -4.70 12.85
N LEU A 24 40.17 -5.40 13.71
CA LEU A 24 39.61 -6.08 14.88
C LEU A 24 39.05 -5.08 15.91
N VAL A 25 39.76 -3.98 16.18
CA VAL A 25 39.28 -2.91 17.06
C VAL A 25 38.04 -2.24 16.47
N GLY A 26 37.99 -2.01 15.17
CA GLY A 26 36.81 -1.51 14.46
C GLY A 26 35.61 -2.45 14.60
N CYS A 27 35.78 -3.75 14.37
CA CYS A 27 34.73 -4.74 14.60
C CYS A 27 34.27 -4.78 16.06
N LEU A 28 35.20 -4.71 17.02
CA LEU A 28 34.86 -4.70 18.45
C LEU A 28 34.12 -3.41 18.84
N LEU A 29 34.49 -2.26 18.29
CA LEU A 29 33.77 -1.00 18.52
C LEU A 29 32.38 -1.02 17.89
N CYS A 30 32.20 -1.61 16.70
CA CYS A 30 30.88 -1.83 16.10
C CYS A 30 30.00 -2.81 16.89
N LEU A 31 30.60 -3.75 17.64
CA LEU A 31 29.86 -4.63 18.55
C LEU A 31 29.57 -3.95 19.91
N LEU A 32 30.43 -3.02 20.34
CA LEU A 32 30.32 -2.28 21.60
C LEU A 32 29.46 -1.01 21.51
N THR A 33 28.96 -0.62 20.33
CA THR A 33 27.85 0.33 20.20
C THR A 33 26.55 -0.33 20.67
N VAL A 34 26.50 -0.62 21.97
CA VAL A 34 25.36 -1.15 22.74
C VAL A 34 24.08 -0.33 22.51
N ALA A 35 24.21 0.93 22.06
CA ALA A 35 23.09 1.77 21.67
C ALA A 35 22.25 1.18 20.51
N GLU A 36 22.86 0.55 19.51
CA GLU A 36 22.12 -0.04 18.38
C GLU A 36 21.59 -1.44 18.70
N GLN A 37 22.35 -2.25 19.45
CA GLN A 37 21.88 -3.57 19.91
C GLN A 37 20.70 -3.47 20.90
N ARG A 38 20.53 -2.34 21.61
CA ARG A 38 19.33 -2.07 22.42
C ARG A 38 18.06 -1.93 21.58
N SER A 39 18.15 -1.56 20.31
CA SER A 39 16.97 -1.45 19.43
C SER A 39 16.45 -2.79 18.94
N LEU A 40 17.28 -3.84 18.96
CA LEU A 40 16.95 -5.18 18.47
C LEU A 40 16.53 -6.16 19.59
N ARG A 41 16.72 -5.81 20.86
CA ARG A 41 16.13 -6.57 21.97
C ARG A 41 14.67 -6.18 22.09
N GLY A 42 13.78 -7.17 22.00
CA GLY A 42 12.35 -6.99 22.30
C GLY A 42 12.13 -6.30 23.65
N ARG A 43 10.88 -5.88 23.93
CA ARG A 43 10.53 -5.13 25.15
C ARG A 43 11.26 -5.71 26.36
N PHE A 44 11.92 -4.84 27.13
CA PHE A 44 12.45 -5.21 28.44
C PHE A 44 11.36 -5.96 29.21
N PHE A 45 11.68 -7.17 29.67
CA PHE A 45 10.82 -7.93 30.57
C PHE A 45 10.41 -7.01 31.74
N GLY A 46 9.10 -6.84 31.94
CA GLY A 46 8.56 -5.94 32.97
C GLY A 46 8.21 -4.52 32.52
N ALA A 47 8.37 -4.17 31.23
CA ALA A 47 7.86 -2.90 30.71
C ALA A 47 6.33 -2.83 30.90
N LYS A 48 5.86 -1.87 31.71
CA LYS A 48 4.43 -1.69 32.01
C LYS A 48 3.69 -1.39 30.71
N ASN A 49 2.56 -2.07 30.48
CA ASN A 49 1.67 -1.74 29.38
C ASN A 49 1.18 -0.29 29.57
N ILE A 50 1.54 0.58 28.62
CA ILE A 50 1.04 1.95 28.59
C ILE A 50 -0.47 1.89 28.33
N THR A 51 -1.25 2.33 29.32
CA THR A 51 -2.69 2.52 29.20
C THR A 51 -2.94 3.67 28.23
N ARG A 52 -3.50 3.35 27.06
CA ARG A 52 -3.95 4.35 26.08
C ARG A 52 -5.46 4.49 26.21
N THR A 53 -6.00 5.68 26.14
CA THR A 53 -7.46 5.88 26.07
C THR A 53 -7.85 6.00 24.61
N ARG A 54 -8.82 5.21 24.16
CA ARG A 54 -9.33 5.30 22.77
C ARG A 54 -10.15 6.56 22.62
N LYS A 55 -9.94 7.27 21.51
CA LYS A 55 -10.73 8.45 21.17
C LYS A 55 -11.86 8.05 20.23
N GLU A 56 -12.97 8.76 20.33
CA GLU A 56 -14.03 8.72 19.31
C GLU A 56 -13.57 9.48 18.06
N VAL A 57 -13.98 9.01 16.88
CA VAL A 57 -13.60 9.62 15.59
C VAL A 57 -14.06 11.09 15.54
N ALA A 58 -15.28 11.37 16.01
CA ALA A 58 -15.81 12.73 16.09
C ALA A 58 -14.91 13.68 16.90
N SER A 59 -14.34 13.21 18.02
CA SER A 59 -13.42 14.01 18.85
C SER A 59 -12.08 14.25 18.16
N ILE A 60 -11.61 13.30 17.35
CA ILE A 60 -10.38 13.47 16.55
C ILE A 60 -10.62 14.55 15.49
N TRP A 61 -11.77 14.53 14.84
CA TRP A 61 -12.14 15.53 13.83
C TRP A 61 -12.36 16.91 14.42
N GLU A 62 -13.03 17.03 15.55
CA GLU A 62 -13.17 18.29 16.29
C GLU A 62 -11.80 18.89 16.63
N GLN A 63 -10.84 18.07 17.06
CA GLN A 63 -9.46 18.50 17.32
C GLN A 63 -8.72 18.95 16.06
N LEU A 64 -9.06 18.41 14.89
CA LEU A 64 -8.46 18.80 13.61
C LEU A 64 -9.13 20.06 13.02
N GLY A 65 -10.39 20.31 13.34
CA GLY A 65 -11.18 21.42 12.81
C GLY A 65 -11.19 21.43 11.28
N CYS A 66 -10.91 22.59 10.69
CA CYS A 66 -10.89 22.75 9.23
C CYS A 66 -9.80 21.92 8.51
N TYR A 67 -8.84 21.34 9.23
CA TYR A 67 -7.78 20.54 8.62
C TYR A 67 -8.15 19.07 8.43
N GLN A 68 -9.33 18.61 8.88
CA GLN A 68 -9.69 17.20 8.78
C GLN A 68 -9.67 16.71 7.32
N GLN A 69 -10.21 17.50 6.39
CA GLN A 69 -10.34 17.10 4.99
C GLN A 69 -8.95 16.91 4.36
N ARG A 70 -7.98 17.70 4.80
CA ARG A 70 -6.58 17.54 4.40
C ARG A 70 -5.92 16.33 5.06
N ALA A 71 -6.22 16.07 6.34
CA ALA A 71 -5.63 14.99 7.11
C ALA A 71 -6.12 13.59 6.67
N TYR A 72 -7.38 13.48 6.26
CA TYR A 72 -8.02 12.24 5.83
C TYR A 72 -8.23 12.15 4.32
N ARG A 73 -8.03 13.24 3.56
CA ARG A 73 -8.31 13.34 2.12
C ARG A 73 -9.79 13.05 1.77
N MET A 74 -10.68 13.30 2.72
CA MET A 74 -12.09 12.93 2.66
C MET A 74 -12.90 13.83 3.57
N ASP A 75 -14.14 14.12 3.20
CA ASP A 75 -15.09 14.85 4.04
C ASP A 75 -15.78 13.97 5.10
N THR A 76 -16.38 14.59 6.12
CA THR A 76 -17.11 13.91 7.21
C THR A 76 -18.24 13.02 6.68
N ASP A 77 -19.04 13.57 5.78
CA ASP A 77 -20.23 12.89 5.27
C ASP A 77 -19.82 11.70 4.40
N GLN A 78 -18.83 11.92 3.52
CA GLN A 78 -18.21 10.87 2.72
C GLN A 78 -17.64 9.73 3.57
N PHE A 79 -17.05 10.04 4.73
CA PHE A 79 -16.57 9.01 5.64
C PHE A 79 -17.72 8.15 6.18
N HIS A 80 -18.84 8.76 6.55
CA HIS A 80 -20.00 8.04 7.06
C HIS A 80 -20.67 7.20 5.98
N ASP A 81 -20.76 7.70 4.75
CA ASP A 81 -21.26 6.96 3.60
C ASP A 81 -20.35 5.77 3.28
N LEU A 82 -19.03 5.96 3.27
CA LEU A 82 -18.06 4.88 3.09
C LEU A 82 -18.15 3.84 4.21
N HIS A 83 -18.27 4.30 5.46
CA HIS A 83 -18.43 3.39 6.61
C HIS A 83 -19.70 2.56 6.49
N ALA A 84 -20.81 3.16 6.03
CA ALA A 84 -22.07 2.46 5.83
C ALA A 84 -21.96 1.38 4.74
N GLN A 85 -21.26 1.67 3.64
CA GLN A 85 -21.00 0.70 2.57
C GLN A 85 -20.12 -0.46 3.02
N LEU A 86 -19.09 -0.18 3.82
CA LEU A 86 -18.12 -1.18 4.30
C LEU A 86 -18.59 -1.94 5.54
N LEU A 87 -19.62 -1.46 6.24
CA LEU A 87 -20.08 -2.01 7.51
C LEU A 87 -20.24 -3.54 7.53
N PRO A 88 -20.94 -4.20 6.58
CA PRO A 88 -21.12 -5.64 6.63
C PRO A 88 -19.79 -6.40 6.61
N GLN A 89 -18.86 -5.98 5.76
CA GLN A 89 -17.54 -6.60 5.65
C GLN A 89 -16.66 -6.29 6.87
N LEU A 90 -16.74 -5.06 7.41
CA LEU A 90 -16.00 -4.69 8.62
C LEU A 90 -16.44 -5.47 9.86
N GLU A 91 -17.73 -5.79 9.99
CA GLU A 91 -18.23 -6.61 11.11
C GLU A 91 -17.78 -8.08 10.99
N GLU A 92 -17.67 -8.60 9.76
CA GLU A 92 -17.12 -9.93 9.48
C GLU A 92 -15.62 -9.99 9.78
N GLN A 93 -14.85 -9.01 9.31
CA GLN A 93 -13.39 -8.94 9.53
C GLN A 93 -13.04 -8.69 11.00
N PHE A 94 -13.88 -7.96 11.74
CA PHE A 94 -13.62 -7.58 13.13
C PHE A 94 -14.73 -8.05 14.08
N PRO A 95 -14.91 -9.37 14.26
CA PRO A 95 -15.98 -9.90 15.08
C PRO A 95 -15.81 -9.47 16.54
N THR A 96 -16.89 -9.00 17.15
CA THR A 96 -16.90 -8.46 18.51
C THR A 96 -16.75 -9.53 19.61
N LYS A 97 -16.70 -10.82 19.23
CA LYS A 97 -16.58 -11.95 20.16
C LYS A 97 -15.19 -11.96 20.80
N ARG A 98 -15.14 -11.85 22.14
CA ARG A 98 -13.87 -11.87 22.89
C ARG A 98 -13.65 -13.22 23.58
N PRO A 99 -12.40 -13.71 23.67
CA PRO A 99 -12.02 -14.60 24.77
C PRO A 99 -12.07 -13.83 26.11
N ARG A 100 -12.39 -14.54 27.20
CA ARG A 100 -12.60 -13.98 28.55
C ARG A 100 -11.40 -13.12 29.01
N GLY A 101 -11.64 -11.82 29.16
CA GLY A 101 -10.68 -10.86 29.73
C GLY A 101 -11.13 -9.42 29.52
N LYS A 102 -11.14 -8.62 30.60
CA LYS A 102 -11.47 -7.18 30.54
C LYS A 102 -10.28 -6.42 29.95
N SER A 103 -10.19 -6.33 28.62
CA SER A 103 -9.38 -5.28 28.01
C SER A 103 -9.91 -3.92 28.54
N PRO A 104 -9.06 -3.05 29.13
CA PRO A 104 -9.52 -1.84 29.81
C PRO A 104 -10.40 -0.93 28.94
N ASN A 105 -10.17 -0.95 27.62
CA ASN A 105 -10.78 -0.03 26.66
C ASN A 105 -11.92 -0.63 25.82
N GLY A 106 -12.32 -1.88 26.07
CA GLY A 106 -13.39 -2.52 25.30
C GLY A 106 -12.96 -3.09 23.93
N PRO A 107 -13.89 -3.30 22.96
CA PRO A 107 -13.56 -3.63 21.57
C PRO A 107 -13.21 -2.33 20.81
N ILE A 108 -12.51 -2.44 19.69
CA ILE A 108 -12.23 -1.27 18.84
C ILE A 108 -13.41 -1.10 17.88
N ASN A 109 -14.05 0.07 17.91
CA ASN A 109 -15.16 0.42 17.03
C ASN A 109 -14.73 0.35 15.55
N THR A 110 -15.58 -0.18 14.66
CA THR A 110 -15.32 -0.27 13.21
C THR A 110 -15.06 1.11 12.60
N LYS A 111 -15.76 2.16 13.05
CA LYS A 111 -15.46 3.55 12.65
C LYS A 111 -14.03 3.96 12.99
N LEU A 112 -13.56 3.61 14.19
CA LEU A 112 -12.20 3.95 14.62
C LEU A 112 -11.13 3.18 13.81
N ARG A 113 -11.43 1.93 13.43
CA ARG A 113 -10.57 1.12 12.55
C ARG A 113 -10.48 1.72 11.15
N LEU A 114 -11.61 2.07 10.56
CA LEU A 114 -11.68 2.74 9.26
C LEU A 114 -10.93 4.08 9.29
N SER A 115 -11.12 4.89 10.34
CA SER A 115 -10.39 6.14 10.55
C SER A 115 -8.87 5.90 10.58
N ALA A 116 -8.40 4.89 11.30
CA ALA A 116 -6.98 4.57 11.35
C ALA A 116 -6.43 4.17 9.97
N ALA A 117 -7.18 3.36 9.20
CA ALA A 117 -6.81 2.94 7.87
C ALA A 117 -6.77 4.12 6.88
N LEU A 118 -7.79 4.98 6.87
CA LEU A 118 -7.83 6.17 6.02
C LEU A 118 -6.72 7.16 6.37
N ARG A 119 -6.43 7.36 7.66
CA ARG A 119 -5.33 8.23 8.06
C ARG A 119 -3.99 7.70 7.57
N PHE A 120 -3.79 6.37 7.59
CA PHE A 120 -2.60 5.72 7.04
C PHE A 120 -2.51 5.90 5.52
N ALA A 121 -3.61 5.65 4.79
CA ALA A 121 -3.69 5.86 3.35
C ALA A 121 -3.44 7.32 2.93
N ALA A 122 -3.83 8.28 3.77
CA ALA A 122 -3.52 9.70 3.61
C ALA A 122 -2.06 10.08 3.97
N GLY A 123 -1.18 9.10 4.17
CA GLY A 123 0.24 9.28 4.50
C GLY A 123 0.55 9.48 5.98
N GLY A 124 -0.36 9.09 6.88
CA GLY A 124 -0.15 9.18 8.32
C GLY A 124 0.80 8.09 8.84
N SER A 125 1.74 8.47 9.71
CA SER A 125 2.62 7.50 10.38
C SER A 125 1.81 6.57 11.31
N PRO A 126 2.05 5.25 11.30
CA PRO A 126 1.42 4.33 12.26
C PRO A 126 1.63 4.74 13.72
N LEU A 127 2.78 5.34 14.05
CA LEU A 127 3.08 5.80 15.42
C LEU A 127 2.21 7.00 15.82
N ASP A 128 1.95 7.91 14.88
CA ASP A 128 1.05 9.05 15.12
C ASP A 128 -0.41 8.58 15.23
N ILE A 129 -0.79 7.58 14.41
CA ILE A 129 -2.11 6.96 14.47
C ILE A 129 -2.33 6.28 15.83
N MET A 130 -1.32 5.59 16.37
CA MET A 130 -1.39 5.01 17.71
C MET A 130 -1.70 6.04 18.79
N LEU A 131 -1.07 7.22 18.72
CA LEU A 131 -1.25 8.30 19.69
C LEU A 131 -2.60 8.99 19.53
N THR A 132 -2.98 9.31 18.28
CA THR A 132 -4.22 10.01 17.96
C THR A 132 -5.46 9.16 18.21
N HIS A 133 -5.44 7.88 17.83
CA HIS A 133 -6.58 6.97 17.94
C HIS A 133 -6.59 6.18 19.27
N GLY A 134 -5.51 6.24 20.05
CA GLY A 134 -5.39 5.48 21.30
C GLY A 134 -5.29 3.97 21.08
N MET A 135 -4.67 3.55 19.97
CA MET A 135 -4.57 2.16 19.55
C MET A 135 -3.18 1.58 19.81
N SER A 136 -3.10 0.25 19.93
CA SER A 136 -1.81 -0.45 19.93
C SER A 136 -1.24 -0.51 18.50
N ARG A 137 0.08 -0.65 18.35
CA ARG A 137 0.72 -0.78 17.04
C ARG A 137 0.11 -1.91 16.21
N GLN A 138 -0.07 -3.07 16.83
CA GLN A 138 -0.67 -4.23 16.17
C GLN A 138 -2.09 -3.91 15.71
N SER A 139 -2.90 -3.35 16.60
CA SER A 139 -4.28 -2.99 16.27
C SER A 139 -4.40 -1.97 15.14
N VAL A 140 -3.41 -1.08 14.96
CA VAL A 140 -3.36 -0.16 13.81
C VAL A 140 -3.16 -0.96 12.53
N TYR A 141 -2.17 -1.85 12.46
CA TYR A 141 -1.95 -2.68 11.28
C TYR A 141 -3.13 -3.63 11.00
N ASP A 142 -3.68 -4.28 12.03
CA ASP A 142 -4.86 -5.12 11.87
C ASP A 142 -6.03 -4.32 11.28
N SER A 143 -6.16 -3.04 11.67
CA SER A 143 -7.20 -2.16 11.13
C SER A 143 -6.92 -1.73 9.70
N ILE A 144 -5.67 -1.47 9.35
CA ILE A 144 -5.26 -1.14 7.98
C ILE A 144 -5.58 -2.33 7.07
N TRP A 145 -5.03 -3.51 7.38
CA TRP A 145 -5.20 -4.70 6.54
C TRP A 145 -6.64 -5.17 6.48
N GLY A 146 -7.33 -5.31 7.62
CA GLY A 146 -8.72 -5.76 7.60
C GLY A 146 -9.68 -4.73 6.97
N THR A 147 -9.36 -3.44 6.98
CA THR A 147 -10.14 -2.45 6.20
C THR A 147 -9.87 -2.58 4.70
N THR A 148 -8.61 -2.80 4.30
CA THR A 148 -8.26 -3.07 2.89
C THR A 148 -8.97 -4.33 2.38
N ASP A 149 -9.00 -5.39 3.16
CA ASP A 149 -9.71 -6.62 2.80
C ASP A 149 -11.22 -6.38 2.67
N ALA A 150 -11.81 -5.61 3.60
CA ALA A 150 -13.22 -5.23 3.52
C ALA A 150 -13.53 -4.39 2.26
N VAL A 151 -12.64 -3.47 1.88
CA VAL A 151 -12.77 -2.69 0.63
C VAL A 151 -12.71 -3.62 -0.59
N ASN A 152 -11.72 -4.51 -0.65
CA ASN A 152 -11.55 -5.45 -1.76
C ASN A 152 -12.72 -6.43 -1.91
N GLN A 153 -13.41 -6.75 -0.80
CA GLN A 153 -14.61 -7.60 -0.80
C GLN A 153 -15.89 -6.83 -1.19
N THR A 154 -15.83 -5.49 -1.20
CA THR A 154 -17.00 -4.64 -1.47
C THR A 154 -17.06 -4.30 -2.96
N LYS A 155 -17.90 -5.05 -3.71
CA LYS A 155 -18.05 -4.90 -5.17
C LYS A 155 -18.42 -3.48 -5.62
N SER A 156 -19.14 -2.70 -4.81
CA SER A 156 -19.50 -1.31 -5.16
C SER A 156 -18.31 -0.35 -5.17
N LEU A 157 -17.18 -0.76 -4.59
CA LEU A 157 -15.94 0.01 -4.52
C LEU A 157 -14.86 -0.56 -5.45
N ASP A 158 -15.21 -1.49 -6.33
CA ASP A 158 -14.27 -2.04 -7.30
C ASP A 158 -13.75 -0.92 -8.22
N PHE A 159 -12.45 -0.93 -8.48
CA PHE A 159 -11.76 0.13 -9.22
C PHE A 159 -12.20 0.17 -10.69
N ASN A 160 -12.65 -0.97 -11.20
CA ASN A 160 -12.89 -1.14 -12.61
C ASN A 160 -14.36 -0.88 -12.96
N ALA A 161 -14.59 0.26 -13.64
CA ALA A 161 -15.92 0.70 -14.08
C ALA A 161 -16.67 -0.36 -14.93
N ASP A 162 -15.94 -1.25 -15.59
CA ASP A 162 -16.49 -2.31 -16.45
C ASP A 162 -16.66 -3.66 -15.73
N GLY A 163 -16.50 -3.71 -14.40
CA GLY A 163 -16.48 -4.97 -13.64
C GLY A 163 -15.25 -5.84 -13.95
N ALA A 164 -14.21 -5.21 -14.46
CA ALA A 164 -12.96 -5.86 -14.78
C ALA A 164 -12.29 -6.32 -13.47
N GLU A 165 -11.93 -7.60 -13.33
CA GLU A 165 -11.27 -8.05 -12.09
C GLU A 165 -9.79 -7.65 -12.09
N PHE A 166 -9.25 -7.39 -10.90
CA PHE A 166 -7.80 -7.30 -10.71
C PHE A 166 -7.17 -8.65 -11.09
N PRO A 167 -5.99 -8.68 -11.76
CA PRO A 167 -5.42 -9.94 -12.24
C PRO A 167 -5.26 -10.96 -11.11
N SER A 168 -5.62 -12.21 -11.39
CA SER A 168 -5.41 -13.35 -10.50
C SER A 168 -3.93 -13.54 -10.19
N HIS A 169 -3.60 -14.31 -9.14
CA HIS A 169 -2.19 -14.55 -8.80
C HIS A 169 -1.42 -15.22 -9.96
N GLU A 170 -2.09 -16.11 -10.70
CA GLU A 170 -1.50 -16.77 -11.87
C GLU A 170 -1.19 -15.76 -12.98
N GLU A 171 -2.15 -14.88 -13.31
CA GLU A 171 -1.94 -13.80 -14.27
C GLU A 171 -0.88 -12.81 -13.81
N GLN A 172 -0.83 -12.46 -12.52
CA GLN A 172 0.23 -11.62 -11.96
C GLN A 172 1.62 -12.25 -12.13
N GLU A 173 1.73 -13.57 -11.96
CA GLU A 173 2.99 -14.28 -12.15
C GLU A 173 3.41 -14.32 -13.62
N GLU A 174 2.46 -14.52 -14.54
CA GLU A 174 2.69 -14.38 -15.97
C GLU A 174 3.17 -12.96 -16.31
N ILE A 175 2.53 -11.94 -15.73
CA ILE A 175 2.92 -10.56 -15.95
C ILE A 175 4.33 -10.26 -15.45
N ALA A 176 4.65 -10.73 -14.25
CA ALA A 176 5.97 -10.57 -13.68
C ALA A 176 7.05 -11.29 -14.50
N LYS A 177 6.76 -12.48 -15.04
CA LYS A 177 7.67 -13.19 -15.96
C LYS A 177 7.92 -12.40 -17.24
N GLY A 178 6.88 -11.79 -17.80
CA GLY A 178 7.00 -10.90 -18.96
C GLY A 178 7.89 -9.69 -18.70
N PHE A 179 7.69 -9.00 -17.57
CA PHE A 179 8.57 -7.90 -17.17
C PHE A 179 10.01 -8.36 -16.95
N LYS A 180 10.23 -9.54 -16.37
CA LYS A 180 11.56 -10.11 -16.17
C LYS A 180 12.27 -10.36 -17.50
N ALA A 181 11.55 -10.87 -18.49
CA ALA A 181 12.09 -11.16 -19.82
C ALA A 181 12.47 -9.88 -20.58
N MET A 182 11.70 -8.79 -20.44
CA MET A 182 11.98 -7.51 -21.11
C MET A 182 12.96 -6.60 -20.34
N SER A 183 13.07 -6.78 -19.02
CA SER A 183 13.90 -5.92 -18.18
C SER A 183 15.37 -6.36 -18.17
N ALA A 184 16.26 -5.46 -18.55
CA ALA A 184 17.70 -5.62 -18.33
C ALA A 184 18.05 -5.77 -16.83
N ALA A 185 17.23 -5.21 -15.93
CA ALA A 185 17.40 -5.31 -14.49
C ALA A 185 16.76 -6.57 -13.88
N GLN A 186 16.10 -7.41 -14.69
CA GLN A 186 15.52 -8.70 -14.27
C GLN A 186 14.48 -8.57 -13.15
N PHE A 187 13.64 -7.55 -13.20
CA PHE A 187 12.53 -7.39 -12.24
C PHE A 187 11.52 -8.53 -12.39
N ASP A 188 11.26 -9.27 -11.31
CA ASP A 188 10.44 -10.48 -11.33
C ASP A 188 9.23 -10.47 -10.39
N ARG A 189 8.88 -9.28 -9.90
CA ARG A 189 7.72 -9.02 -9.03
C ARG A 189 7.01 -7.71 -9.40
N ILE A 190 6.91 -7.44 -10.70
CA ILE A 190 6.25 -6.25 -11.23
C ILE A 190 5.02 -6.70 -12.02
N VAL A 191 3.86 -6.13 -11.68
CA VAL A 191 2.60 -6.37 -12.40
C VAL A 191 2.15 -5.17 -13.23
N LEU A 192 2.74 -3.99 -12.99
CA LEU A 192 2.41 -2.75 -13.66
C LEU A 192 3.63 -1.80 -13.63
N ALA A 193 4.01 -1.26 -14.78
CA ALA A 193 4.93 -0.14 -14.86
C ALA A 193 4.11 1.15 -14.94
N LEU A 194 4.31 2.04 -13.96
CA LEU A 194 3.68 3.35 -13.93
C LEU A 194 4.66 4.40 -14.44
N ASP A 195 4.24 5.16 -15.45
CA ASP A 195 4.96 6.33 -15.92
C ASP A 195 4.09 7.59 -15.80
N GLY A 196 4.75 8.69 -15.50
CA GLY A 196 4.13 9.99 -15.27
C GLY A 196 4.75 11.04 -16.17
N MET A 197 3.93 11.65 -17.02
CA MET A 197 4.31 12.78 -17.87
C MET A 197 3.63 14.06 -17.39
N LEU A 198 4.41 15.14 -17.23
CA LEU A 198 3.84 16.46 -17.01
C LEU A 198 3.53 17.10 -18.36
N VAL A 199 2.24 17.23 -18.69
CA VAL A 199 1.79 17.97 -19.87
C VAL A 199 1.83 19.46 -19.52
N TRP A 200 2.80 20.17 -20.07
CA TRP A 200 2.99 21.59 -19.77
C TRP A 200 1.86 22.42 -20.33
N THR A 201 1.39 23.36 -19.52
CA THR A 201 0.36 24.33 -19.90
C THR A 201 0.82 25.73 -19.54
N VAL A 202 0.11 26.73 -20.04
CA VAL A 202 0.15 28.06 -19.43
C VAL A 202 -0.41 27.97 -18.00
N GLN A 203 -0.05 28.95 -17.17
CA GLN A 203 -0.67 29.10 -15.85
C GLN A 203 -2.20 29.21 -16.05
N PRO A 204 -3.01 28.40 -15.35
CA PRO A 204 -4.46 28.51 -15.44
C PRO A 204 -4.88 29.91 -14.97
N THR A 205 -5.89 30.47 -15.63
CA THR A 205 -6.45 31.75 -15.21
C THR A 205 -7.33 31.57 -13.97
N SER A 206 -7.65 32.67 -13.28
CA SER A 206 -8.58 32.61 -12.15
C SER A 206 -9.95 32.04 -12.55
N ALA A 207 -10.41 32.33 -13.78
CA ALA A 207 -11.65 31.78 -14.30
C ALA A 207 -11.58 30.25 -14.48
N ASP A 208 -10.46 29.71 -14.99
CA ASP A 208 -10.24 28.27 -15.10
C ASP A 208 -10.25 27.61 -13.70
N CYS A 209 -9.61 28.26 -12.73
CA CYS A 209 -9.58 27.81 -11.35
C CYS A 209 -10.95 27.81 -10.67
N ASP A 210 -11.80 28.79 -10.96
CA ASP A 210 -13.17 28.87 -10.44
C ASP A 210 -14.06 27.76 -11.02
N VAL A 211 -13.94 27.50 -12.33
CA VAL A 211 -14.66 26.41 -13.01
C VAL A 211 -14.23 25.05 -12.44
N MET A 212 -12.91 24.84 -12.30
CA MET A 212 -12.36 23.58 -11.80
C MET A 212 -12.49 23.44 -10.27
N LYS A 213 -12.77 24.54 -9.55
CA LYS A 213 -12.74 24.63 -8.09
C LYS A 213 -11.39 24.21 -7.49
N VAL A 214 -10.31 24.50 -8.21
CA VAL A 214 -8.94 24.14 -7.84
C VAL A 214 -8.04 25.36 -8.01
N GLY A 215 -7.28 25.73 -6.97
CA GLY A 215 -6.37 26.87 -7.03
C GLY A 215 -5.16 26.64 -7.94
N GLU A 216 -4.66 27.71 -8.56
CA GLU A 216 -3.57 27.71 -9.55
C GLU A 216 -2.33 26.91 -9.12
N ARG A 217 -2.00 26.95 -7.82
CA ARG A 217 -0.85 26.23 -7.24
C ARG A 217 -0.91 24.71 -7.40
N GLN A 218 -2.10 24.12 -7.57
CA GLN A 218 -2.24 22.67 -7.75
C GLN A 218 -1.77 22.19 -9.13
N PHE A 219 -1.69 23.11 -10.09
CA PHE A 219 -1.15 22.87 -11.42
C PHE A 219 0.36 23.13 -11.48
N HIS A 220 0.97 23.69 -10.44
CA HIS A 220 2.40 24.03 -10.43
C HIS A 220 3.24 22.84 -9.97
N CYS A 221 4.12 22.37 -10.87
CA CYS A 221 5.14 21.39 -10.54
C CYS A 221 6.41 22.08 -10.06
N PHE A 222 6.58 22.20 -8.74
CA PHE A 222 7.73 22.88 -8.12
C PHE A 222 9.10 22.38 -8.61
N ARG A 223 9.26 21.07 -8.82
CA ARG A 223 10.53 20.50 -9.29
C ARG A 223 10.93 20.99 -10.69
N LYS A 224 9.95 21.28 -11.55
CA LYS A 224 10.17 21.70 -12.93
C LYS A 224 9.96 23.21 -13.13
N ASP A 225 9.40 23.88 -12.13
CA ASP A 225 8.97 25.27 -12.19
C ASP A 225 8.10 25.56 -13.42
N LYS A 226 7.11 24.69 -13.64
CA LYS A 226 6.15 24.76 -14.75
C LYS A 226 4.74 24.47 -14.26
N PHE A 227 3.77 25.08 -14.91
CA PHE A 227 2.36 24.69 -14.79
C PHE A 227 2.07 23.55 -15.75
N GLY A 228 1.23 22.61 -15.34
CA GLY A 228 0.84 21.50 -16.19
C GLY A 228 -0.08 20.50 -15.49
N MET A 229 -0.56 19.55 -16.28
CA MET A 229 -1.34 18.41 -15.79
C MET A 229 -0.45 17.19 -15.67
N ASN A 230 -0.58 16.45 -14.56
CA ASN A 230 0.08 15.16 -14.41
C ASN A 230 -0.74 14.10 -15.15
N LEU A 231 -0.17 13.56 -16.22
CA LEU A 231 -0.70 12.41 -16.93
C LEU A 231 0.03 11.16 -16.43
N MET A 232 -0.69 10.26 -15.78
CA MET A 232 -0.15 8.96 -15.39
C MET A 232 -0.72 7.88 -16.29
N ALA A 233 0.15 6.97 -16.75
CA ALA A 233 -0.23 5.79 -17.50
C ALA A 233 0.41 4.57 -16.85
N GLY A 234 -0.35 3.47 -16.80
CA GLY A 234 0.16 2.15 -16.42
C GLY A 234 0.20 1.24 -17.64
N CYS A 235 1.28 0.48 -17.80
CA CYS A 235 1.36 -0.59 -18.79
C CYS A 235 1.73 -1.91 -18.12
N ASP A 236 1.15 -3.00 -18.63
CA ASP A 236 1.50 -4.37 -18.33
C ASP A 236 2.32 -4.99 -19.48
N HIS A 237 2.94 -6.13 -19.22
CA HIS A 237 3.80 -6.80 -20.20
C HIS A 237 3.12 -7.31 -21.49
N PRO A 238 1.84 -7.75 -21.54
CA PRO A 238 1.26 -8.35 -22.73
C PRO A 238 0.84 -7.29 -23.76
N TYR A 239 0.72 -6.03 -23.36
CA TYR A 239 0.31 -4.92 -24.24
C TYR A 239 1.35 -3.78 -24.25
N PRO A 240 2.56 -4.01 -24.78
CA PRO A 240 3.63 -3.02 -24.79
C PRO A 240 3.31 -1.76 -25.64
N THR A 241 2.25 -1.78 -26.44
CA THR A 241 1.80 -0.64 -27.28
C THR A 241 0.28 -0.70 -27.51
N ALA A 242 -0.52 -0.24 -26.55
CA ALA A 242 -1.95 -0.04 -26.79
C ALA A 242 -2.37 1.36 -26.33
N LEU A 243 -2.22 2.33 -27.23
CA LEU A 243 -2.81 3.65 -27.06
C LEU A 243 -4.34 3.62 -27.18
N LEU A 244 -5.01 2.50 -27.49
CA LEU A 244 -6.47 2.53 -27.70
C LEU A 244 -7.29 1.26 -27.34
N HIS A 245 -6.72 0.11 -26.96
CA HIS A 245 -7.53 -1.13 -26.77
C HIS A 245 -7.17 -2.04 -25.58
N GLY A 246 -6.31 -1.59 -24.65
CA GLY A 246 -6.00 -2.33 -23.41
C GLY A 246 -6.43 -1.49 -22.21
N ARG A 247 -7.16 -2.11 -21.26
CA ARG A 247 -7.76 -1.50 -20.06
C ARG A 247 -7.00 -0.26 -19.57
N PRO A 248 -7.43 0.94 -19.95
CA PRO A 248 -6.66 2.13 -19.66
C PRO A 248 -6.89 2.54 -18.21
N TYR A 249 -5.88 2.33 -17.36
CA TYR A 249 -5.84 2.91 -16.01
C TYR A 249 -5.39 4.38 -16.12
N PHE A 250 -6.24 5.25 -16.67
CA PHE A 250 -5.99 6.70 -16.65
C PHE A 250 -6.50 7.31 -15.35
N SER A 251 -5.62 8.01 -14.64
CA SER A 251 -6.02 8.90 -13.54
C SER A 251 -5.42 10.28 -13.76
N THR A 252 -6.26 11.28 -13.93
CA THR A 252 -5.87 12.69 -13.88
C THR A 252 -5.88 13.13 -12.42
N GLY A 253 -4.73 13.07 -11.76
CA GLY A 253 -4.56 13.56 -10.38
C GLY A 253 -3.93 14.94 -10.33
N PHE A 254 -4.51 15.87 -9.56
CA PHE A 254 -3.87 17.14 -9.24
C PHE A 254 -2.65 16.92 -8.33
N SER A 255 -1.51 17.50 -8.69
CA SER A 255 -0.27 17.35 -7.93
C SER A 255 -0.33 18.14 -6.63
N GLY A 256 -0.95 17.57 -5.60
CA GLY A 256 -0.74 18.00 -4.22
C GLY A 256 0.70 17.68 -3.82
N GLY A 257 1.55 18.70 -3.71
CA GLY A 257 2.96 18.57 -3.37
C GLY A 257 3.20 17.67 -2.15
N VAL A 258 3.81 16.50 -2.40
CA VAL A 258 4.39 15.65 -1.37
C VAL A 258 5.77 16.22 -1.07
N SER A 259 5.92 16.89 0.07
CA SER A 259 7.24 17.17 0.62
C SER A 259 7.94 15.84 0.88
N SER A 260 9.00 15.59 0.13
CA SER A 260 9.86 14.42 0.23
C SER A 260 10.41 14.28 1.65
N SER A 261 9.96 13.25 2.37
CA SER A 261 10.69 12.72 3.52
C SER A 261 10.60 11.19 3.51
N ALA A 262 11.78 10.56 3.52
CA ALA A 262 12.05 9.14 3.75
C ALA A 262 11.92 8.17 2.57
N ALA A 263 12.87 8.27 1.63
CA ALA A 263 13.44 7.11 0.96
C ALA A 263 14.44 6.44 1.92
N THR A 264 13.94 5.64 2.87
CA THR A 264 14.73 4.67 3.67
C THR A 264 13.76 3.70 4.34
N GLY A 265 13.53 2.54 3.73
CA GLY A 265 12.70 1.49 4.34
C GLY A 265 12.12 0.46 3.37
N ALA A 266 12.86 0.03 2.35
CA ALA A 266 12.39 -0.97 1.38
C ALA A 266 12.55 -2.44 1.86
N ASP A 267 13.18 -2.70 3.02
CA ASP A 267 13.64 -4.05 3.37
C ASP A 267 12.70 -4.87 4.28
N SER A 268 11.42 -4.52 4.43
CA SER A 268 10.51 -5.23 5.36
C SER A 268 9.25 -5.87 4.76
N TRP A 269 9.11 -5.86 3.42
CA TRP A 269 7.86 -6.23 2.75
C TRP A 269 7.73 -7.71 2.29
N VAL A 270 8.62 -8.62 2.71
CA VAL A 270 8.73 -9.97 2.08
C VAL A 270 8.32 -11.16 2.96
N SER A 271 7.96 -11.02 4.24
CA SER A 271 7.89 -12.22 5.13
C SER A 271 6.53 -12.58 5.74
N ALA A 272 5.39 -12.09 5.23
CA ALA A 272 4.08 -12.41 5.83
C ALA A 272 3.22 -13.44 5.07
N ALA A 273 3.60 -13.86 3.86
CA ALA A 273 2.73 -14.71 3.02
C ALA A 273 2.88 -16.24 3.24
N ASP A 274 3.92 -16.72 3.94
CA ASP A 274 4.26 -18.15 3.96
C ASP A 274 3.65 -19.00 5.10
N SER A 275 2.71 -18.47 5.90
CA SER A 275 2.22 -19.20 7.09
C SER A 275 0.81 -19.81 7.00
N ALA A 276 0.12 -19.72 5.85
CA ALA A 276 -1.27 -20.19 5.74
C ALA A 276 -1.45 -21.61 5.13
N ALA A 277 -0.38 -22.29 4.71
CA ALA A 277 -0.48 -23.53 3.93
C ALA A 277 0.01 -24.80 4.67
N VAL A 278 -0.42 -25.05 5.92
CA VAL A 278 -0.33 -26.39 6.52
C VAL A 278 -1.47 -26.62 7.53
N SER A 279 -2.65 -27.05 7.06
CA SER A 279 -3.56 -27.96 7.79
C SER A 279 -4.85 -28.17 7.01
N ALA A 280 -4.88 -29.15 6.11
CA ALA A 280 -6.10 -29.84 5.69
C ALA A 280 -5.72 -31.19 5.07
N VAL A 281 -5.27 -32.12 5.92
CA VAL A 281 -5.24 -33.55 5.58
C VAL A 281 -6.39 -34.19 6.36
N GLY A 282 -7.33 -34.79 5.62
CA GLY A 282 -8.25 -35.80 6.15
C GLY A 282 -9.73 -35.46 5.97
N ALA A 283 -10.34 -35.98 4.89
CA ALA A 283 -11.40 -36.98 5.00
C ALA A 283 -12.03 -37.28 3.61
N SER A 284 -11.67 -38.46 3.11
CA SER A 284 -12.49 -39.44 2.38
C SER A 284 -13.67 -39.00 1.49
N VAL A 285 -13.46 -39.29 0.21
CA VAL A 285 -14.39 -39.63 -0.86
C VAL A 285 -15.55 -40.54 -0.43
N SER A 286 -16.77 -40.20 -0.87
CA SER A 286 -17.78 -41.18 -1.33
C SER A 286 -18.67 -40.52 -2.41
N VAL A 287 -18.89 -41.25 -3.51
CA VAL A 287 -19.65 -40.91 -4.73
C VAL A 287 -20.66 -42.07 -4.95
N PRO A 288 -21.62 -42.02 -5.88
CA PRO A 288 -22.94 -41.36 -5.87
C PRO A 288 -24.12 -42.35 -6.04
N ALA A 289 -25.36 -41.86 -6.06
CA ALA A 289 -26.49 -42.48 -6.77
C ALA A 289 -27.44 -41.33 -7.19
N GLY A 290 -27.65 -41.07 -8.49
CA GLY A 290 -28.79 -41.59 -9.29
C GLY A 290 -30.03 -40.70 -9.04
N ALA A 291 -30.85 -40.25 -9.98
CA ALA A 291 -30.98 -40.42 -11.41
C ALA A 291 -31.99 -39.36 -11.90
N ASP A 292 -32.06 -39.22 -13.23
CA ASP A 292 -33.25 -38.93 -14.03
C ASP A 292 -33.76 -37.51 -14.33
N GLU A 293 -34.07 -37.42 -15.65
CA GLU A 293 -35.00 -36.56 -16.39
C GLU A 293 -34.75 -35.04 -16.46
N ALA A 294 -35.07 -34.32 -17.54
CA ALA A 294 -35.27 -34.50 -18.98
C ALA A 294 -35.92 -33.19 -19.45
N ALA A 295 -35.38 -32.60 -20.53
CA ALA A 295 -36.04 -31.75 -21.52
C ALA A 295 -37.05 -30.65 -21.10
N ALA A 296 -36.75 -29.40 -21.47
CA ALA A 296 -37.65 -28.61 -22.33
C ALA A 296 -36.94 -27.37 -22.91
N SER A 297 -36.89 -27.33 -24.24
CA SER A 297 -36.56 -26.20 -25.09
C SER A 297 -37.64 -25.12 -25.05
N SER A 298 -37.27 -23.84 -25.15
CA SER A 298 -37.89 -22.94 -26.13
C SER A 298 -37.03 -21.69 -26.34
N ALA A 299 -36.77 -21.42 -27.61
CA ALA A 299 -36.21 -20.18 -28.12
C ALA A 299 -37.35 -19.17 -28.35
N VAL A 300 -37.14 -17.91 -27.99
CA VAL A 300 -37.78 -16.77 -28.65
C VAL A 300 -36.76 -15.65 -28.83
N SER A 301 -36.75 -15.16 -30.06
CA SER A 301 -35.90 -14.17 -30.70
C SER A 301 -36.17 -12.71 -30.31
N SER A 302 -35.22 -11.87 -30.71
CA SER A 302 -35.37 -10.52 -31.28
C SER A 302 -35.00 -9.33 -30.39
N GLY A 303 -34.20 -8.42 -30.96
CA GLY A 303 -33.97 -7.09 -30.40
C GLY A 303 -32.57 -6.50 -30.62
N ALA A 304 -32.02 -6.58 -31.84
CA ALA A 304 -30.83 -5.81 -32.20
C ALA A 304 -31.18 -4.32 -32.31
N ALA A 305 -30.43 -3.46 -31.62
CA ALA A 305 -30.38 -2.02 -31.90
C ALA A 305 -28.91 -1.59 -31.88
N SER A 306 -28.32 -1.53 -33.07
CA SER A 306 -27.03 -0.91 -33.35
C SER A 306 -27.19 0.61 -33.38
N VAL A 307 -26.37 1.33 -32.61
CA VAL A 307 -26.20 2.78 -32.76
C VAL A 307 -24.78 3.03 -33.28
N THR A 308 -24.72 3.42 -34.55
CA THR A 308 -23.56 4.01 -35.22
C THR A 308 -23.40 5.47 -34.78
N VAL A 309 -22.20 5.87 -34.37
CA VAL A 309 -21.81 7.29 -34.28
C VAL A 309 -20.69 7.51 -35.28
N GLU A 310 -21.02 8.26 -36.32
CA GLU A 310 -20.09 8.74 -37.35
C GLU A 310 -19.16 9.82 -36.77
N GLY A 311 -17.91 9.78 -37.23
CA GLY A 311 -16.92 10.82 -36.96
C GLY A 311 -17.20 12.10 -37.73
N ILE A 312 -16.74 13.21 -37.17
CA ILE A 312 -16.60 14.49 -37.87
C ILE A 312 -15.17 14.99 -37.63
N VAL A 313 -14.43 14.99 -38.74
CA VAL A 313 -13.26 15.77 -39.19
C VAL A 313 -12.35 16.40 -38.13
#